data_AF-A0A382DQK6-F1
#
_entry.id   AF-A0A382DQK6-F1
#
_cell.length_a   1.000
_cell.length_b   1.000
_cell.length_c   1.000
_cell.angle_alpha   90.00
_cell.angle_beta   90.00
_cell.angle_gamma   90.00
#
_symmetry.space_group_name_H-M   'P 1'
#
loop_
_entity.id
_entity.type
_entity.pdbx_description
1 polymer ?
#
loop_
_entity_poly.entity_id
_entity_poly.type
_entity_poly.pdbx_seq_one_letter_code
_entity_poly.pdbx_strand_id
1 'polypeptide(L)'
;MDSFEINKIIAAVLVTILLVFGIEKISDIVFHVEKPAVEGYKVEVKLASTSSTEGNSESQVDISALLALGNIEDGKKIFKKCAACHSINADGKNKIGPKLWNVIFRPVGSIADYKYSKALVSYGKEWTWEEMNGFLIKPSKWI
;
A
#
# COMPACT_ATOMS: atom_id res chain seq x y z
N MET A 1 -41.25 11.74 -40.07
CA MET A 1 -41.42 11.16 -38.73
C MET A 1 -42.51 11.97 -38.06
N ASP A 2 -43.62 11.34 -37.69
CA ASP A 2 -44.77 12.08 -37.17
C ASP A 2 -44.46 12.67 -35.79
N SER A 3 -45.04 13.84 -35.50
CA SER A 3 -44.86 14.57 -34.24
C SER A 3 -45.14 13.68 -33.01
N PHE A 4 -46.08 12.74 -33.15
CA PHE A 4 -46.40 11.75 -32.11
C PHE A 4 -45.26 10.77 -31.80
N GLU A 5 -44.56 10.27 -32.82
CA GLU A 5 -43.42 9.35 -32.63
C GLU A 5 -42.21 10.08 -32.03
N ILE A 6 -41.97 11.34 -32.43
CA ILE A 6 -40.90 12.17 -31.86
C ILE A 6 -41.16 12.46 -30.38
N ASN A 7 -42.39 12.83 -30.01
CA ASN A 7 -42.75 13.07 -28.61
C ASN A 7 -42.60 11.82 -27.72
N LYS A 8 -42.91 10.64 -28.27
CA LYS A 8 -42.74 9.37 -27.56
C LYS A 8 -41.27 9.04 -27.30
N ILE A 9 -40.40 9.28 -28.28
CA ILE A 9 -38.95 9.10 -28.13
C ILE A 9 -38.40 10.07 -27.07
N ILE A 10 -38.78 11.35 -27.14
CA ILE A 10 -38.36 12.37 -26.17
C ILE A 10 -38.81 12.00 -24.76
N ALA A 11 -40.07 11.56 -24.59
CA ALA A 11 -40.58 11.12 -23.30
C ALA A 11 -39.81 9.90 -22.74
N ALA A 12 -39.50 8.91 -23.58
CA ALA A 12 -38.73 7.73 -23.17
C ALA A 12 -37.30 8.11 -22.71
N VAL A 13 -36.63 9.01 -23.42
CA VAL A 13 -35.30 9.50 -23.02
C VAL A 13 -35.36 10.26 -21.71
N LEU A 14 -36.32 11.18 -21.55
CA LEU A 14 -36.48 11.97 -20.32
C LEU A 14 -36.76 11.10 -19.09
N VAL A 15 -37.64 10.09 -19.22
CA VAL A 15 -37.96 9.16 -18.11
C VAL A 15 -36.74 8.34 -17.73
N THR A 16 -35.96 7.87 -18.72
CA THR A 16 -34.75 7.08 -18.46
C THR A 16 -33.70 7.90 -17.71
N ILE A 17 -33.47 9.14 -18.13
CA ILE A 17 -32.53 10.06 -17.47
C ILE A 17 -32.98 10.33 -16.03
N LEU A 18 -34.26 10.62 -15.83
CA LEU A 18 -34.81 10.91 -14.50
C LEU A 18 -34.68 9.71 -13.55
N LEU A 19 -34.88 8.50 -14.06
CA LEU A 19 -34.70 7.28 -13.27
C LEU A 19 -33.23 7.06 -12.87
N VAL A 20 -32.28 7.23 -13.80
CA VAL A 20 -30.84 7.06 -13.49
C VAL A 20 -30.40 8.06 -12.42
N PHE A 21 -30.69 9.35 -12.62
CA PHE A 21 -30.35 10.39 -11.63
C PHE A 21 -31.07 10.19 -10.29
N GLY A 22 -32.33 9.72 -10.32
CA GLY A 22 -33.11 9.44 -9.12
C GLY A 22 -32.50 8.32 -8.29
N ILE A 23 -32.09 7.22 -8.93
CA ILE A 23 -31.46 6.08 -8.25
C ILE A 23 -30.11 6.48 -7.64
N GLU A 24 -29.28 7.25 -8.36
CA GLU A 24 -28.01 7.77 -7.83
C GLU A 24 -28.23 8.66 -6.59
N LYS A 25 -29.20 9.59 -6.66
CA LYS A 25 -29.45 10.51 -5.54
C LYS A 25 -30.01 9.79 -4.31
N ILE A 26 -30.82 8.75 -4.50
CA ILE A 26 -31.32 7.89 -3.43
C ILE A 26 -30.16 7.05 -2.85
N SER A 27 -29.25 6.56 -3.68
CA SER A 27 -28.07 5.83 -3.21
C SER A 27 -27.21 6.70 -2.29
N ASP A 28 -26.94 7.95 -2.67
CA ASP A 28 -26.17 8.89 -1.83
C ASP A 28 -26.87 9.24 -0.51
N ILE A 29 -28.21 9.26 -0.50
CA ILE A 29 -28.99 9.56 0.71
C ILE A 29 -29.03 8.38 1.67
N VAL A 30 -29.12 7.15 1.14
CA VAL A 30 -29.19 5.93 1.94
C VAL A 30 -27.80 5.53 2.44
N PHE A 31 -26.78 5.67 1.60
CA PHE A 31 -25.39 5.34 1.92
C PHE A 31 -24.58 6.60 2.18
N HIS A 32 -24.93 7.30 3.27
CA HIS A 32 -24.14 8.44 3.71
C HIS A 32 -22.77 7.96 4.22
N VAL A 33 -21.76 8.02 3.36
CA VAL A 33 -20.37 7.74 3.73
C VAL A 33 -19.73 9.07 4.11
N GLU A 34 -19.75 9.40 5.41
CA GLU A 34 -18.99 10.52 5.95
C GLU A 34 -17.50 10.26 5.70
N LYS A 35 -16.95 10.97 4.71
CA LYS A 35 -15.51 10.98 4.47
C LYS A 35 -14.85 11.69 5.67
N PRO A 36 -13.94 11.03 6.41
CA PRO A 36 -13.30 11.64 7.56
C PRO A 36 -12.58 12.93 7.15
N ALA A 37 -12.77 14.01 7.90
CA ALA A 37 -12.09 15.28 7.67
C ALA A 37 -10.55 15.22 7.89
N VAL A 38 -10.06 14.11 8.44
CA VAL A 38 -8.65 13.85 8.69
C VAL A 38 -8.38 12.38 8.38
N GLU A 39 -7.53 12.12 7.39
CA GLU A 39 -7.14 10.75 6.99
C GLU A 39 -6.10 10.13 7.95
N GLY A 40 -5.98 10.64 9.18
CA GLY A 40 -5.04 10.15 10.19
C GLY A 40 -5.12 10.92 11.51
N TYR A 41 -4.79 10.23 12.61
CA TYR A 41 -4.80 10.77 13.98
C TYR A 41 -3.55 11.63 14.23
N LYS A 42 -3.73 12.88 14.67
CA LYS A 42 -2.62 13.74 15.13
C LYS A 42 -2.25 13.35 16.56
N VAL A 43 -1.11 12.67 16.72
CA VAL A 43 -0.46 12.52 18.03
C VAL A 43 0.44 13.74 18.24
N GLU A 44 0.07 14.65 19.15
CA GLU A 44 0.95 15.73 19.57
C GLU A 44 1.85 15.23 20.70
N VAL A 45 3.15 15.07 20.42
CA VAL A 45 4.19 14.91 21.45
C VAL A 45 5.13 16.10 21.38
N LYS A 46 5.23 16.80 22.52
CA LYS A 46 6.00 18.02 22.71
C LYS A 46 7.51 17.69 22.74
N LEU A 47 8.19 18.12 21.67
CA LEU A 47 9.62 18.43 21.50
C LEU A 47 10.62 18.09 22.62
N ALA A 48 11.64 17.31 22.27
CA ALA A 48 13.04 17.64 22.57
C ALA A 48 13.90 17.29 21.34
N SER A 49 14.54 18.32 20.78
CA SER A 49 15.27 18.35 19.51
C SER A 49 16.57 17.55 19.50
N THR A 50 16.94 16.98 18.35
CA THR A 50 18.30 17.07 17.77
C THR A 50 18.27 16.85 16.26
N SER A 51 18.70 17.90 15.57
CA SER A 51 19.37 18.04 14.26
C SER A 51 18.91 17.25 13.02
N SER A 52 18.48 18.09 12.08
CA SER A 52 18.23 17.98 10.64
C SER A 52 19.11 17.01 9.84
N THR A 53 18.46 16.19 9.01
CA THR A 53 18.85 16.03 7.60
C THR A 53 17.58 15.93 6.77
N GLU A 54 17.40 16.88 5.86
CA GLU A 54 16.26 16.95 4.94
C GLU A 54 16.33 15.84 3.89
N GLY A 55 15.21 15.15 3.65
CA GLY A 55 15.10 14.08 2.68
C GLY A 55 13.73 13.40 2.61
N ASN A 56 12.76 14.14 2.09
CA ASN A 56 11.42 13.72 1.64
C ASN A 56 10.40 13.25 2.70
N SER A 57 9.39 14.10 2.86
CA SER A 57 8.19 13.94 3.68
C SER A 57 7.16 13.08 2.95
N GLU A 58 6.97 11.84 3.41
CA GLU A 58 5.66 11.19 3.45
C GLU A 58 5.56 10.49 4.81
N SER A 59 4.82 11.12 5.73
CA SER A 59 4.29 10.56 6.98
C SER A 59 5.23 9.62 7.74
N GLN A 60 6.03 10.18 8.67
CA GLN A 60 6.75 9.39 9.68
C GLN A 60 5.75 8.62 10.55
N VAL A 61 5.31 7.47 10.05
CA VAL A 61 4.75 6.41 10.87
C VAL A 61 5.88 5.99 11.79
N ASP A 62 5.66 6.06 13.11
CA ASP A 62 6.62 5.55 14.08
C ASP A 62 6.67 4.02 13.98
N ILE A 63 7.56 3.54 13.10
CA ILE A 63 7.75 2.11 12.85
C ILE A 63 8.20 1.41 14.13
N SER A 64 8.93 2.09 15.03
CA SER A 64 9.36 1.52 16.30
C SER A 64 8.17 1.25 17.22
N ALA A 65 7.22 2.19 17.31
CA ALA A 65 5.99 1.98 18.05
C ALA A 65 5.11 0.86 17.45
N LEU A 66 5.04 0.76 16.13
CA LEU A 66 4.30 -0.33 15.46
C LEU A 66 4.95 -1.71 15.67
N LEU A 67 6.29 -1.78 15.62
CA LEU A 67 7.02 -3.01 15.90
C LEU A 67 6.82 -3.47 17.35
N ALA A 68 6.72 -2.54 18.30
CA ALA A 68 6.43 -2.86 19.70
C ALA A 68 5.04 -3.50 19.89
N LEU A 69 4.09 -3.22 18.99
CA LEU A 69 2.76 -3.84 18.95
C LEU A 69 2.73 -5.14 18.13
N GLY A 70 3.85 -5.53 17.51
CA GLY A 70 3.95 -6.67 16.62
C GLY A 70 3.79 -8.02 17.34
N ASN A 71 3.20 -8.99 16.64
CA ASN A 71 3.05 -10.36 17.11
C ASN A 71 3.79 -11.36 16.18
N ILE A 72 4.62 -12.22 16.77
CA ILE A 72 5.45 -13.18 16.04
C ILE A 72 4.60 -14.26 15.34
N GLU A 73 3.55 -14.76 15.98
CA GLU A 73 2.68 -15.79 15.39
C GLU A 73 1.90 -15.26 14.18
N ASP A 74 1.48 -13.99 14.23
CA ASP A 74 0.85 -13.35 13.09
C ASP A 74 1.86 -13.08 11.96
N GLY A 75 3.07 -12.64 12.31
CA GLY A 75 4.18 -12.53 11.35
C GLY A 75 4.46 -13.86 10.63
N LYS A 76 4.48 -14.97 11.38
CA LYS A 76 4.63 -16.33 10.83
C LYS A 76 3.50 -16.71 9.88
N LYS A 77 2.25 -16.36 10.19
CA LYS A 77 1.10 -16.58 9.29
C LYS A 77 1.23 -15.76 8.01
N ILE A 78 1.60 -14.48 8.13
CA ILE A 78 1.78 -13.58 6.97
C ILE A 78 2.91 -14.09 6.08
N PHE A 79 4.02 -14.53 6.66
CA PHE A 79 5.17 -15.03 5.92
C PHE A 79 4.85 -16.24 5.03
N LYS A 80 3.77 -16.99 5.30
CA LYS A 80 3.33 -18.08 4.40
C LYS A 80 3.09 -17.60 2.97
N LYS A 81 2.70 -16.33 2.77
CA LYS A 81 2.57 -15.70 1.44
C LYS A 81 3.91 -15.55 0.72
N CYS A 82 5.00 -15.42 1.47
CA CYS A 82 6.37 -15.23 0.98
C CYS A 82 7.13 -16.55 0.83
N ALA A 83 6.73 -17.59 1.57
CA ALA A 83 7.44 -18.86 1.71
C ALA A 83 7.56 -19.66 0.40
N ALA A 84 6.67 -19.44 -0.57
CA ALA A 84 6.79 -20.06 -1.90
C ALA A 84 8.04 -19.56 -2.64
N CYS A 85 8.35 -18.26 -2.51
CA CYS A 85 9.43 -17.62 -3.24
C CYS A 85 10.71 -17.46 -2.41
N HIS A 86 10.63 -17.48 -1.08
CA HIS A 86 11.76 -17.17 -0.21
C HIS A 86 12.01 -18.25 0.85
N SER A 87 13.25 -18.34 1.31
CA SER A 87 13.65 -19.10 2.49
C SER A 87 14.02 -18.15 3.63
N ILE A 88 13.64 -18.50 4.86
CA ILE A 88 14.02 -17.77 6.08
C ILE A 88 14.97 -18.58 6.97
N ASN A 89 15.42 -19.75 6.53
CA ASN A 89 16.36 -20.53 7.32
C ASN A 89 17.78 -19.99 7.11
N ALA A 90 18.62 -20.06 8.14
CA ALA A 90 20.02 -19.61 8.10
C ALA A 90 20.84 -20.31 7.00
N ASP A 91 20.62 -21.61 6.83
CA ASP A 91 21.19 -22.48 5.80
C ASP A 91 20.31 -22.57 4.53
N GLY A 92 19.26 -21.74 4.47
CA GLY A 92 18.31 -21.72 3.38
C GLY A 92 18.94 -21.34 2.04
N LYS A 93 18.55 -22.05 0.97
CA LYS A 93 18.92 -21.71 -0.40
C LYS A 93 18.03 -20.62 -0.98
N ASN A 94 18.51 -19.94 -2.02
CA ASN A 94 17.69 -19.12 -2.88
C ASN A 94 16.63 -19.99 -3.58
N LYS A 95 15.43 -19.46 -3.80
CA LYS A 95 14.36 -20.10 -4.57
C LYS A 95 14.07 -19.23 -5.80
N ILE A 96 12.78 -18.96 -6.08
CA ILE A 96 12.36 -17.94 -7.04
C ILE A 96 12.92 -16.57 -6.62
N GLY A 97 12.86 -16.26 -5.33
CA GLY A 97 13.46 -15.09 -4.69
C GLY A 97 14.72 -15.44 -3.86
N PRO A 98 15.50 -14.43 -3.45
CA PRO A 98 16.67 -14.61 -2.60
C PRO A 98 16.30 -15.08 -1.18
N LYS A 99 17.23 -15.72 -0.47
CA LYS A 99 17.06 -16.04 0.96
C LYS A 99 16.93 -14.76 1.81
N LEU A 100 16.06 -14.81 2.83
CA LEU A 100 15.68 -13.68 3.67
C LEU A 100 16.19 -13.78 5.11
N TRP A 101 16.98 -14.81 5.44
CA TRP A 101 17.64 -14.85 6.74
C TRP A 101 18.52 -13.60 6.93
N ASN A 102 18.33 -12.94 8.07
CA ASN A 102 18.99 -11.68 8.42
C ASN A 102 18.88 -10.61 7.31
N VAL A 103 17.67 -10.42 6.76
CA VAL A 103 17.43 -9.43 5.69
C VAL A 103 17.37 -7.99 6.20
N ILE A 104 16.89 -7.76 7.41
CA ILE A 104 16.79 -6.41 7.97
C ILE A 104 18.19 -5.83 8.19
N PHE A 105 18.38 -4.57 7.80
CA PHE A 105 19.66 -3.85 7.69
C PHE A 105 20.67 -4.44 6.70
N ARG A 106 20.29 -5.44 5.90
CA ARG A 106 21.15 -5.93 4.83
C ARG A 106 21.10 -4.96 3.63
N PRO A 107 22.23 -4.68 2.94
CA PRO A 107 22.20 -3.90 1.71
C PRO A 107 21.31 -4.55 0.66
N VAL A 108 20.52 -3.74 -0.03
CA VAL A 108 19.59 -4.20 -1.08
C VAL A 108 20.39 -4.81 -2.22
N GLY A 109 19.94 -5.96 -2.73
CA GLY A 109 20.60 -6.63 -3.86
C GLY A 109 21.96 -7.28 -3.56
N SER A 110 22.31 -7.53 -2.29
CA SER A 110 23.67 -7.93 -1.89
C SER A 110 23.98 -9.43 -1.87
N ILE A 111 23.00 -10.31 -2.07
CA ILE A 111 23.25 -11.76 -2.08
C ILE A 111 23.96 -12.16 -3.37
N ALA A 112 25.25 -12.51 -3.25
CA ALA A 112 26.12 -12.77 -4.40
C ALA A 112 25.67 -13.94 -5.30
N ASP A 113 25.01 -14.95 -4.73
CA ASP A 113 24.52 -16.14 -5.44
C ASP A 113 23.08 -15.99 -5.96
N TYR A 114 22.56 -14.76 -6.08
CA TYR A 114 21.24 -14.46 -6.62
C TYR A 114 21.31 -13.35 -7.69
N LYS A 115 20.55 -13.53 -8.78
CA LYS A 115 20.48 -12.56 -9.88
C LYS A 115 19.34 -11.57 -9.65
N TYR A 116 19.69 -10.37 -9.18
CA TYR A 116 18.73 -9.28 -8.97
C TYR A 116 18.35 -8.54 -10.26
N SER A 117 17.23 -7.81 -10.21
CA SER A 117 16.87 -6.84 -11.25
C SER A 117 17.82 -5.65 -11.23
N LYS A 118 17.97 -4.97 -12.37
CA LYS A 118 18.78 -3.74 -12.45
C LYS A 118 18.30 -2.68 -11.47
N ALA A 119 16.99 -2.54 -11.29
CA ALA A 119 16.40 -1.57 -10.36
C ALA A 119 16.82 -1.83 -8.90
N LEU A 120 16.75 -3.07 -8.43
CA LEU A 120 17.18 -3.43 -7.08
C LEU A 120 18.69 -3.25 -6.86
N VAL A 121 19.51 -3.56 -7.86
CA VAL A 121 20.96 -3.37 -7.78
C VAL A 121 21.32 -1.88 -7.71
N SER A 122 20.64 -1.04 -8.49
CA SER A 122 20.87 0.39 -8.51
C SER A 122 20.25 1.14 -7.33
N TYR A 123 19.47 0.47 -6.47
CA TYR A 123 18.72 1.14 -5.41
C TYR A 123 19.62 1.74 -4.33
N GLY A 124 20.75 1.10 -4.03
CA GLY A 124 21.81 1.67 -3.20
C GLY A 124 21.47 1.92 -1.72
N LYS A 125 20.39 1.32 -1.20
CA LYS A 125 19.98 1.42 0.21
C LYS A 125 20.17 0.11 0.99
N GLU A 126 19.82 0.13 2.27
CA GLU A 126 19.70 -1.04 3.15
C GLU A 126 18.24 -1.29 3.53
N TRP A 127 17.89 -2.54 3.83
CA TRP A 127 16.55 -2.90 4.30
C TRP A 127 16.31 -2.47 5.75
N THR A 128 16.26 -1.17 6.03
CA THR A 128 15.80 -0.66 7.33
C THR A 128 14.33 -1.03 7.57
N TRP A 129 13.82 -0.81 8.77
CA TRP A 129 12.42 -1.12 9.08
C TRP A 129 11.44 -0.26 8.26
N GLU A 130 11.76 1.02 8.08
CA GLU A 130 11.00 1.98 7.28
C GLU A 130 11.01 1.58 5.81
N GLU A 131 12.21 1.25 5.31
CA GLU A 131 12.44 0.86 3.93
C GLU A 131 11.73 -0.45 3.58
N MET A 132 11.81 -1.44 4.47
CA MET A 132 11.09 -2.71 4.34
C MET A 132 9.57 -2.50 4.38
N ASN A 133 9.07 -1.69 5.30
CA ASN A 133 7.63 -1.42 5.42
C ASN A 133 7.10 -0.76 4.13
N GLY A 134 7.77 0.28 3.65
CA GLY A 134 7.41 0.96 2.40
C GLY A 134 7.41 0.02 1.19
N PHE A 135 8.47 -0.78 1.05
CA PHE A 135 8.59 -1.75 -0.02
C PHE A 135 7.48 -2.81 0.01
N LEU A 136 7.13 -3.35 1.17
CA LEU A 136 6.11 -4.40 1.30
C LEU A 136 4.68 -3.93 0.97
N ILE A 137 4.38 -2.63 1.07
CA ILE A 137 3.07 -2.08 0.71
C ILE A 137 2.83 -2.20 -0.80
N LYS A 138 3.81 -1.81 -1.63
CA LYS A 138 3.71 -1.91 -3.09
C LYS A 138 5.10 -1.98 -3.74
N PRO A 139 5.71 -3.18 -3.84
CA PRO A 139 7.09 -3.35 -4.31
C PRO A 139 7.39 -2.70 -5.65
N SER A 140 6.48 -2.86 -6.63
CA SER A 140 6.66 -2.36 -8.01
C SER A 140 6.51 -0.85 -8.17
N LYS A 141 5.93 -0.16 -7.19
CA LYS A 141 5.89 1.31 -7.18
C LYS A 141 7.08 1.88 -6.39
N TRP A 142 7.64 1.09 -5.47
CA TRP A 142 8.68 1.52 -4.56
C TRP A 142 10.07 1.53 -5.21
N ILE A 143 10.37 0.53 -6.05
CA ILE A 143 11.64 0.36 -6.79
C ILE A 143 11.36 0.02 -8.25
#